data_AF-A0A4C1WNK4-F1
#
_entry.id   AF-A0A4C1WNK4-F1
#
_cell.length_a   1.000
_cell.length_b   1.000
_cell.length_c   1.000
_cell.angle_alpha   90.00
_cell.angle_beta   90.00
_cell.angle_gamma   90.00
#
_symmetry.space_group_name_H-M   'P 1'
#
loop_
_entity.id
_entity.type
_entity.pdbx_description
1 polymer ?
#
loop_
_entity_poly.entity_id
_entity_poly.type
_entity_poly.pdbx_seq_one_letter_code
_entity_poly.pdbx_strand_id
1 'polypeptide(L)'
;MVHGISPVDCKIIQAQAARRAQMREEFLKQKTNPWKHAAESGFIFDSGIQRYMSMKETQLERFRPNLKNSLFGIGVIIIPMFGVGYIVWKHRNDREQQIRCGELRYRDRLFKFQ
;
A
#
# COMPACT_ATOMS: atom_id res chain seq x y z
N MET A 1 -16.06 -24.40 -32.60
CA MET A 1 -15.03 -23.37 -32.35
C MET A 1 -15.69 -21.99 -32.29
N VAL A 2 -16.40 -21.63 -31.20
CA VAL A 2 -17.00 -20.28 -31.11
C VAL A 2 -16.05 -19.26 -30.44
N HIS A 3 -15.01 -19.73 -29.74
CA HIS A 3 -13.91 -18.86 -29.27
C HIS A 3 -12.60 -19.63 -29.45
N GLY A 4 -11.55 -18.99 -29.99
CA GLY A 4 -10.23 -19.57 -30.27
C GLY A 4 -9.41 -19.96 -29.04
N ILE A 5 -10.03 -20.65 -28.09
CA ILE A 5 -9.48 -21.06 -26.80
C ILE A 5 -8.83 -22.44 -26.98
N SER A 6 -7.56 -22.56 -26.61
CA SER A 6 -6.83 -23.83 -26.65
C SER A 6 -7.52 -24.88 -25.77
N PRO A 7 -7.47 -26.18 -26.12
CA PRO A 7 -8.02 -27.24 -25.27
C PRO A 7 -7.40 -27.25 -23.86
N VAL A 8 -6.18 -26.73 -23.70
CA VAL A 8 -5.52 -26.57 -22.39
C VAL A 8 -6.19 -25.48 -21.57
N ASP A 9 -6.45 -24.32 -22.16
CA ASP A 9 -7.08 -23.19 -21.49
C ASP A 9 -8.50 -23.54 -21.04
N CYS A 10 -9.23 -24.33 -21.84
CA CYS A 10 -10.55 -24.85 -21.48
C CYS A 10 -10.50 -25.67 -20.18
N LYS A 11 -9.51 -26.55 -20.04
CA LYS A 11 -9.30 -27.34 -18.80
C LYS A 11 -8.97 -26.46 -17.61
N ILE A 12 -8.15 -25.42 -17.79
CA ILE A 12 -7.79 -24.47 -16.73
C ILE A 12 -9.03 -23.70 -16.25
N ILE A 13 -9.86 -23.22 -17.18
CA ILE A 13 -11.10 -22.50 -16.87
C ILE A 13 -12.07 -23.41 -16.11
N GLN A 14 -12.24 -24.66 -16.56
CA GLN A 14 -13.08 -25.64 -15.87
C GLN A 14 -12.58 -25.92 -14.44
N ALA A 15 -11.27 -26.11 -14.27
CA ALA A 15 -10.67 -26.32 -12.95
C ALA A 15 -10.82 -25.09 -12.03
N GLN A 16 -10.75 -23.87 -12.58
CA GLN A 16 -10.98 -22.65 -11.81
C GLN A 16 -12.45 -22.50 -11.41
N ALA A 17 -13.38 -22.79 -12.33
CA ALA A 17 -14.81 -22.77 -12.07
C ALA A 17 -15.19 -23.79 -10.99
N ALA A 18 -14.66 -25.01 -11.07
CA ALA A 18 -14.86 -26.06 -10.07
C ALA A 18 -14.38 -25.61 -8.67
N ARG A 19 -13.17 -25.05 -8.56
CA ARG A 19 -12.66 -24.51 -7.28
C ARG A 19 -13.54 -23.38 -6.71
N ARG A 20 -14.03 -22.47 -7.56
CA ARG A 20 -14.93 -21.39 -7.14
C ARG A 20 -16.28 -21.93 -6.67
N ALA A 21 -16.81 -22.95 -7.33
CA ALA A 21 -18.05 -23.60 -6.93
C ALA A 21 -17.91 -24.25 -5.55
N GLN A 22 -16.84 -25.02 -5.32
CA GLN A 22 -16.54 -25.65 -4.03
C GLN A 22 -16.46 -24.62 -2.89
N MET A 23 -15.66 -23.55 -3.06
CA MET A 23 -15.54 -22.50 -2.02
C MET A 23 -16.89 -21.79 -1.76
N ARG A 24 -17.71 -21.61 -2.79
CA ARG A 24 -19.04 -21.01 -2.64
C ARG A 24 -19.99 -21.93 -1.89
N GLU A 25 -19.98 -23.23 -2.18
CA GLU A 25 -20.79 -24.22 -1.49
C GLU A 25 -20.45 -24.28 0.00
N GLU A 26 -19.16 -24.30 0.34
CA GLU A 26 -18.69 -24.24 1.73
C GLU A 26 -19.16 -22.98 2.45
N PHE A 27 -19.04 -21.82 1.80
CA PHE A 27 -19.50 -20.55 2.35
C PHE A 27 -21.01 -20.52 2.55
N LEU A 28 -21.79 -20.97 1.55
CA LEU A 28 -23.25 -21.01 1.64
C LEU A 28 -23.69 -21.95 2.77
N LYS A 29 -23.08 -23.13 2.92
CA LYS A 29 -23.36 -24.06 4.01
C LYS A 29 -23.16 -23.44 5.39
N GLN A 30 -22.11 -22.63 5.56
CA GLN A 30 -21.85 -21.93 6.81
C GLN A 30 -22.81 -20.77 7.04
N LYS A 31 -23.13 -20.02 5.98
CA LYS A 31 -24.00 -18.85 6.02
C LYS A 31 -25.48 -19.19 6.24
N THR A 32 -25.96 -20.29 5.69
CA THR A 32 -27.38 -20.67 5.81
C THR A 32 -27.68 -21.41 7.11
N ASN A 33 -26.67 -21.75 7.92
CA ASN A 33 -26.86 -22.46 9.18
C ASN A 33 -27.32 -21.48 10.30
N PRO A 34 -28.58 -21.58 10.77
CA PRO A 34 -29.11 -20.64 11.76
C PRO A 34 -28.48 -20.82 13.15
N TRP A 35 -28.03 -22.03 13.50
CA TRP A 35 -27.44 -22.31 14.82
C TRP A 35 -26.05 -21.70 14.97
N LYS A 36 -25.25 -21.73 13.89
CA LYS A 36 -23.91 -21.12 13.89
C LYS A 36 -23.98 -19.60 14.01
N HIS A 37 -24.95 -18.96 13.35
CA HIS A 37 -25.15 -17.52 13.43
C HIS A 37 -25.68 -17.03 14.78
N ALA A 38 -26.33 -17.91 15.56
CA ALA A 38 -26.83 -17.58 16.90
C ALA A 38 -25.77 -17.76 18.01
N ALA A 39 -24.76 -18.61 17.81
CA ALA A 39 -23.75 -18.94 18.82
C ALA A 39 -22.46 -18.10 18.72
N GLU A 40 -22.06 -17.67 17.53
CA GLU A 40 -20.89 -16.81 17.29
C GLU A 40 -21.33 -15.43 16.78
N SER A 41 -20.43 -14.43 16.79
CA SER A 41 -20.70 -13.00 16.49
C SER A 41 -21.14 -12.68 15.05
N GLY A 42 -21.71 -13.63 14.31
CA GLY A 42 -22.26 -13.45 12.97
C GLY A 42 -21.24 -13.43 11.83
N PHE A 43 -19.94 -13.49 12.14
CA PHE A 43 -18.87 -13.49 11.14
C PHE A 43 -18.47 -14.92 10.72
N ILE A 44 -18.34 -15.13 9.41
CA ILE A 44 -17.83 -16.39 8.84
C ILE A 44 -16.33 -16.24 8.64
N PHE A 45 -15.56 -17.15 9.22
CA PHE A 45 -14.12 -17.16 9.09
C PHE A 45 -13.68 -17.60 7.68
N ASP A 46 -12.92 -16.75 6.99
CA ASP A 46 -12.29 -17.08 5.72
C ASP A 46 -10.78 -17.27 5.87
N SER A 47 -10.32 -18.50 5.64
CA SER A 47 -8.90 -18.84 5.68
C SER A 47 -8.07 -18.14 4.59
N GLY A 48 -8.70 -17.71 3.49
CA GLY A 48 -8.05 -16.97 2.42
C GLY A 48 -7.69 -15.55 2.86
N ILE A 49 -8.67 -14.83 3.42
CA ILE A 49 -8.46 -13.50 4.01
C ILE A 49 -7.46 -13.57 5.15
N GLN A 50 -7.60 -14.53 6.07
CA GLN A 50 -6.66 -14.65 7.18
C GLN A 50 -5.22 -14.86 6.69
N ARG A 51 -5.00 -15.76 5.72
CA ARG A 51 -3.66 -15.98 5.13
C ARG A 51 -3.10 -14.72 4.47
N TYR A 52 -3.94 -13.95 3.78
CA TYR A 52 -3.52 -12.69 3.19
C TYR A 52 -3.08 -11.68 4.26
N MET A 53 -3.87 -11.53 5.33
CA MET A 53 -3.53 -10.65 6.44
C MET A 53 -2.24 -11.09 7.13
N SER A 54 -2.09 -12.39 7.42
CA SER A 54 -0.86 -12.93 7.99
C SER A 54 0.36 -12.71 7.09
N MET A 55 0.20 -12.82 5.76
CA MET A 55 1.26 -12.51 4.80
C MET A 55 1.64 -11.03 4.77
N LYS A 56 0.69 -10.12 5.04
CA LYS A 56 0.95 -8.67 5.12
C LYS A 56 1.74 -8.31 6.37
N GLU A 57 1.37 -8.87 7.51
CA GLU A 57 2.10 -8.63 8.75
C GLU A 57 3.51 -9.25 8.73
N THR A 58 3.68 -10.41 8.09
CA THR A 58 4.98 -11.10 8.02
C THR A 58 5.86 -10.67 6.84
N GLN A 59 5.54 -9.54 6.18
CA GLN A 59 6.31 -9.04 5.03
C GLN A 59 7.78 -8.78 5.35
N LEU A 60 8.07 -8.25 6.55
CA LEU A 60 9.44 -7.96 6.97
C LEU A 60 10.27 -9.24 7.11
N GLU A 61 9.69 -10.30 7.67
CA GLU A 61 10.38 -11.60 7.85
C GLU A 61 10.73 -12.26 6.51
N ARG A 62 9.90 -12.02 5.48
CA ARG A 62 10.11 -12.55 4.13
C ARG A 62 10.91 -11.59 3.24
N PHE A 63 11.32 -10.43 3.75
CA PHE A 63 12.08 -9.46 2.97
C PHE A 63 13.44 -10.01 2.58
N ARG A 64 13.80 -9.84 1.31
CA ARG A 64 15.14 -10.10 0.79
C ARG A 64 15.73 -8.82 0.23
N PRO A 65 16.95 -8.42 0.65
CA PRO A 65 17.62 -7.27 0.09
C PRO A 65 17.92 -7.52 -1.39
N ASN A 66 17.51 -6.60 -2.25
CA ASN A 66 17.70 -6.63 -3.69
C ASN A 66 17.99 -5.21 -4.16
N LEU A 67 18.82 -5.04 -5.18
CA LEU A 67 19.11 -3.74 -5.81
C LEU A 67 17.84 -2.95 -6.13
N LYS A 68 16.80 -3.61 -6.66
CA LYS A 68 15.52 -2.94 -6.96
C LYS A 68 14.85 -2.38 -5.71
N ASN A 69 14.84 -3.15 -4.62
CA ASN A 69 14.23 -2.74 -3.35
C ASN A 69 15.04 -1.61 -2.69
N SER A 70 16.37 -1.69 -2.74
CA SER A 70 17.26 -0.66 -2.21
C SER A 70 17.12 0.66 -2.97
N LEU A 71 17.08 0.62 -4.31
CA LEU A 71 16.87 1.82 -5.14
C LEU A 71 15.52 2.47 -4.86
N PHE A 72 14.46 1.68 -4.69
CA PHE A 72 13.15 2.18 -4.28
C PHE A 72 13.20 2.86 -2.90
N GLY A 73 13.86 2.22 -1.91
CA GLY A 73 14.03 2.80 -0.58
C GLY A 73 14.78 4.14 -0.62
N ILE A 74 15.88 4.22 -1.39
CA ILE A 74 16.62 5.47 -1.59
C ILE A 74 15.73 6.53 -2.24
N GLY A 75 15.00 6.17 -3.30
CA GLY A 75 14.15 7.10 -4.04
C GLY A 75 12.99 7.67 -3.21
N VAL A 76 12.39 6.85 -2.35
CA VAL A 76 11.20 7.24 -1.57
C VAL A 76 11.56 7.89 -0.24
N ILE A 77 12.69 7.52 0.38
CA ILE A 77 13.05 8.00 1.71
C ILE A 77 14.13 9.08 1.63
N ILE A 78 15.25 8.75 0.98
CA ILE A 78 16.45 9.61 1.00
C ILE A 78 16.22 10.87 0.16
N ILE A 79 15.72 10.72 -1.07
CA ILE A 79 15.53 11.87 -1.97
C ILE A 79 14.58 12.93 -1.37
N PRO A 80 13.39 12.59 -0.84
CA PRO A 80 12.52 13.60 -0.24
C PRO A 80 13.11 14.25 1.01
N MET A 81 13.84 13.49 1.83
CA MET A 81 14.49 14.04 3.03
C MET A 81 15.51 15.13 2.65
N PHE A 82 16.38 14.86 1.68
CA PHE A 82 17.33 15.85 1.18
C PHE A 82 16.65 16.97 0.37
N GLY A 83 15.60 16.64 -0.38
CA GLY A 83 14.83 17.62 -1.16
C GLY A 83 14.19 18.69 -0.26
N VAL A 84 13.49 18.28 0.79
CA VAL A 84 12.90 19.22 1.76
C VAL A 84 13.99 20.01 2.48
N GLY A 85 15.06 19.35 2.91
CA GLY A 85 16.19 20.02 3.55
C GLY A 85 16.81 21.11 2.68
N TYR A 86 17.03 20.82 1.40
CA TYR A 86 17.59 21.77 0.43
C TYR A 86 16.65 22.95 0.17
N ILE A 87 15.35 22.70 -0.01
CA ILE A 87 14.35 23.77 -0.23
C ILE A 87 14.33 24.73 0.98
N VAL A 88 14.30 24.19 2.20
CA VAL A 88 14.31 25.00 3.42
C VAL A 88 15.60 25.79 3.55
N TRP A 89 16.75 25.15 3.33
CA TRP A 89 18.06 25.79 3.38
C TRP A 89 18.18 26.93 2.37
N LYS A 90 17.79 26.67 1.12
CA LYS A 90 17.80 27.67 0.05
C LYS A 90 16.91 28.86 0.39
N HIS A 91 15.67 28.60 0.79
CA HIS A 91 14.74 29.66 1.17
C HIS A 91 15.25 30.51 2.36
N ARG A 92 15.96 29.89 3.32
CA ARG A 92 16.58 30.64 4.43
C ARG A 92 17.72 31.54 3.94
N ASN A 93 18.63 31.00 3.15
CA ASN A 93 19.77 31.76 2.63
C ASN A 93 19.34 32.91 1.71
N ASP A 94 18.42 32.65 0.78
CA ASP A 94 17.90 33.65 -0.15
C ASP A 94 17.25 34.81 0.63
N ARG A 95 16.51 34.50 1.69
CA ARG A 95 15.89 35.51 2.55
C ARG A 95 16.91 36.29 3.38
N GLU A 96 17.92 35.63 3.94
CA GLU A 96 19.00 36.32 4.66
C GLU A 96 19.76 37.26 3.72
N GLN A 97 19.99 36.84 2.47
CA GLN A 97 20.62 37.67 1.46
C GLN A 97 19.77 38.89 1.12
N GLN A 98 18.46 38.72 0.86
CA GLN A 98 17.53 39.83 0.61
C GLN A 98 17.49 40.84 1.77
N ILE A 99 17.61 40.36 3.01
CA ILE A 99 17.70 41.22 4.20
C ILE A 99 19.00 42.02 4.21
N ARG A 100 20.14 41.40 3.89
CA ARG A 100 21.47 42.05 3.88
C ARG A 100 21.63 43.04 2.72
N CYS A 101 21.06 42.73 1.55
CA CYS A 101 21.05 43.60 0.38
C CYS A 101 20.05 44.76 0.50
N GLY A 102 19.17 44.76 1.52
CA GLY A 102 18.17 45.80 1.74
C GLY A 102 16.95 45.71 0.81
N GLU A 103 16.82 44.64 0.02
CA GLU A 103 15.68 44.39 -0.86
C GLU A 103 14.39 44.14 -0.05
N LEU A 104 14.53 43.49 1.12
CA LEU A 104 13.40 43.20 2.01
C LEU A 104 13.21 44.31 3.06
N ARG A 105 12.12 45.06 2.93
CA ARG A 105 11.73 46.11 3.89
C ARG A 105 11.51 45.52 5.29
N TYR A 106 11.88 46.28 6.33
CA TYR A 106 11.79 45.81 7.72
C TYR A 106 10.38 45.35 8.13
N ARG A 107 9.33 46.06 7.66
CA ARG A 107 7.94 45.73 7.98
C ARG A 107 7.49 44.36 7.48
N ASP A 108 8.07 43.89 6.36
CA ASP A 108 7.70 42.68 5.61
C ASP A 108 8.47 41.43 6.10
N ARG A 109 9.32 41.58 7.12
CA ARG A 109 10.05 40.47 7.76
C ARG A 109 9.12 39.67 8.67
N LEU A 110 9.04 38.35 8.46
CA LEU A 110 8.16 37.46 9.27
C LEU A 110 8.54 37.42 10.76
N PHE A 111 9.84 37.38 11.10
CA PHE A 111 10.32 37.26 12.48
C PHE A 111 11.06 38.53 12.91
N LYS A 112 10.35 39.65 12.96
CA LYS A 112 10.94 40.97 13.27
C LYS A 112 11.04 41.30 14.77
N PHE A 113 10.29 40.60 15.62
CA PHE A 113 10.17 40.86 17.06
C PHE A 113 10.50 39.65 17.94
N GLN A 114 11.09 38.61 17.35
CA GLN A 114 11.58 37.42 18.04
C GLN A 114 13.10 37.49 18.16
#